data_AF-A0A9E2QI42-F1
#
_entry.id   AF-A0A9E2QI42-F1
#
_cell.length_a   1.000
_cell.length_b   1.000
_cell.length_c   1.000
_cell.angle_alpha   90.00
_cell.angle_beta   90.00
_cell.angle_gamma   90.00
#
_symmetry.space_group_name_H-M   'P 1'
#
loop_
_entity.id
_entity.type
_entity.pdbx_description
1 polymer ?
#
loop_
_entity_poly.entity_id
_entity_poly.type
_entity_poly.pdbx_seq_one_letter_code
_entity_poly.pdbx_strand_id
1 'polypeptide(L)' 'MLNDKTILITGGTGSLGKKMTHIILENYTPEKLIIFSRDELKQFEMSQRWSMKKYP' A
#
# COMPACT_ATOMS: atom_id res chain seq x y z
N MET A 1 -13.02 -0.30 11.16
CA MET A 1 -12.25 -1.56 11.21
C MET A 1 -10.77 -1.35 10.90
N LEU A 2 -10.38 -0.56 9.90
CA LEU A 2 -8.96 -0.31 9.55
C LEU A 2 -8.44 1.11 9.83
N ASN A 3 -9.32 2.06 10.20
CA ASN A 3 -8.91 3.41 10.59
C ASN A 3 -8.02 3.35 11.84
N ASP A 4 -7.02 4.23 11.89
CA ASP A 4 -6.09 4.37 13.02
C ASP A 4 -5.34 3.07 13.36
N LYS A 5 -5.16 2.19 12.36
CA LYS A 5 -4.36 0.96 12.47
C LYS A 5 -3.08 1.06 11.66
N THR A 6 -2.04 0.41 12.17
CA THR A 6 -0.86 0.05 11.40
C THR A 6 -1.10 -1.28 10.67
N ILE A 7 -0.95 -1.28 9.34
CA ILE A 7 -1.27 -2.40 8.46
C ILE A 7 -0.03 -2.78 7.66
N LEU A 8 0.33 -4.07 7.64
CA LEU A 8 1.39 -4.63 6.80
C LEU A 8 0.79 -5.52 5.72
N ILE A 9 1.09 -5.24 4.45
CA ILE A 9 0.74 -6.10 3.33
C ILE A 9 2.02 -6.76 2.79
N THR A 10 2.16 -8.05 3.01
CA THR A 10 3.22 -8.88 2.42
C THR A 10 2.84 -9.34 1.01
N GLY A 11 3.80 -9.38 0.09
CA GLY A 11 3.50 -9.62 -1.33
C GLY A 11 2.69 -8.48 -1.96
N GLY A 12 2.79 -7.27 -1.39
CA GLY A 12 1.90 -6.16 -1.70
C GLY A 12 1.98 -5.64 -3.14
N THR A 13 3.05 -5.98 -3.87
CA THR A 13 3.20 -5.63 -5.29
C THR A 13 2.45 -6.54 -6.26
N GLY A 14 1.87 -7.66 -5.77
CA GLY A 14 0.99 -8.53 -6.55
C GLY A 14 -0.36 -7.88 -6.89
N SER A 15 -1.15 -8.53 -7.74
CA SER A 15 -2.47 -8.02 -8.17
C SER A 15 -3.42 -7.79 -6.99
N LEU A 16 -3.48 -8.74 -6.05
CA LEU A 16 -4.28 -8.63 -4.84
C LEU A 16 -3.77 -7.51 -3.92
N GLY A 17 -2.46 -7.44 -3.68
CA GLY A 17 -1.84 -6.41 -2.84
C GLY A 17 -2.11 -4.99 -3.36
N LYS A 18 -1.99 -4.80 -4.68
CA LYS A 18 -2.33 -3.54 -5.36
C LYS A 18 -3.81 -3.19 -5.19
N LYS A 19 -4.73 -4.16 -5.35
CA LYS A 19 -6.17 -3.92 -5.16
C LYS A 19 -6.54 -3.62 -3.71
N MET A 20 -5.94 -4.32 -2.74
CA MET A 20 -6.13 -4.04 -1.32
C MET A 20 -5.62 -2.64 -0.95
N THR A 21 -4.43 -2.27 -1.42
CA THR A 21 -3.86 -0.92 -1.23
C THR A 21 -4.82 0.15 -1.74
N HIS A 22 -5.38 -0.04 -2.95
CA HIS A 22 -6.36 0.88 -3.52
C HIS A 22 -7.61 1.03 -2.65
N ILE A 23 -8.22 -0.10 -2.26
CA ILE A 23 -9.44 -0.11 -1.42
C ILE A 23 -9.18 0.54 -0.06
N ILE A 24 -8.03 0.24 0.57
CA ILE A 24 -7.67 0.78 1.88
C ILE A 24 -7.53 2.30 1.79
N LEU A 25 -6.79 2.81 0.81
CA LEU A 25 -6.57 4.25 0.64
C LEU A 25 -7.81 5.01 0.18
N GLU A 26 -8.80 4.35 -0.41
CA GLU A 26 -10.06 4.96 -0.86
C GLU A 26 -11.12 5.00 0.25
N ASN A 27 -11.19 3.96 1.09
CA ASN A 27 -12.31 3.77 2.02
C ASN A 27 -11.93 3.94 3.50
N TYR A 28 -10.64 4.03 3.82
CA TYR A 28 -10.13 4.06 5.19
C TYR A 28 -9.00 5.06 5.38
N THR A 29 -8.77 5.42 6.64
CA THR A 29 -7.68 6.31 7.07
C THR A 29 -6.80 5.55 8.06
N PRO A 30 -5.90 4.66 7.59
CA PRO A 30 -5.00 3.94 8.49
C PRO A 30 -3.97 4.90 9.08
N GLU A 31 -3.45 4.58 10.26
CA GLU A 31 -2.31 5.30 10.85
C GLU A 31 -1.05 5.07 10.00
N LYS A 32 -0.87 3.84 9.50
CA LYS A 32 0.27 3.47 8.66
C LYS A 32 -0.08 2.30 7.77
N LEU A 33 0.30 2.37 6.49
CA LEU A 33 0.19 1.27 5.53
C LEU A 33 1.57 0.91 4.98
N ILE A 34 2.05 -0.29 5.30
CA ILE A 34 3.37 -0.79 4.90
C ILE A 34 3.19 -1.83 3.80
N ILE A 35 3.81 -1.59 2.65
CA ILE A 35 3.78 -2.51 1.51
C ILE A 35 5.14 -3.21 1.41
N PHE A 36 5.16 -4.51 1.67
CA PHE A 36 6.38 -5.32 1.66
C PHE A 36 6.33 -6.36 0.54
N SER A 37 7.37 -6.42 -0.29
CA SER A 37 7.51 -7.41 -1.36
C SER A 37 8.99 -7.59 -1.74
N ARG A 38 9.30 -8.67 -2.46
CA ARG A 38 10.67 -9.02 -2.88
C ARG A 38 11.08 -8.43 -4.24
N ASP A 39 10.10 -8.02 -5.04
CA ASP A 39 10.32 -7.54 -6.40
C ASP A 39 10.48 -6.02 -6.38
N GLU A 40 11.73 -5.57 -6.49
CA GLU A 40 12.12 -4.16 -6.39
C GLU A 40 11.51 -3.32 -7.52
N LEU A 41 11.49 -3.84 -8.76
CA LEU A 41 10.93 -3.14 -9.91
C LEU A 41 9.45 -2.87 -9.69
N LYS A 42 8.67 -3.88 -9.30
CA LYS A 42 7.24 -3.67 -9.02
C LYS A 42 7.00 -2.78 -7.81
N GLN A 43 7.92 -2.74 -6.85
CA GLN A 43 7.83 -1.85 -5.70
C GLN A 43 8.09 -0.40 -6.12
N PHE A 44 9.05 -0.17 -7.02
CA PHE A 44 9.29 1.12 -7.64
C PHE A 44 8.09 1.59 -8.47
N GLU A 45 7.53 0.75 -9.34
CA GLU A 45 6.30 1.08 -10.08
C GLU A 45 5.14 1.44 -9.15
N MET A 46 5.00 0.69 -8.05
CA MET A 46 3.97 0.91 -7.05
C MET A 46 4.16 2.26 -6.33
N SER A 47 5.39 2.66 -6.02
CA SER A 47 5.69 3.96 -5.42
C SER A 47 5.47 5.13 -6.38
N GLN A 48 5.60 4.92 -7.69
CA GLN A 48 5.18 5.94 -8.67
C GLN A 48 3.66 6.11 -8.71
N ARG A 49 2.90 5.01 -8.63
CA ARG A 49 1.43 5.03 -8.63
C ARG A 49 0.84 5.64 -7.35
N TRP A 50 1.40 5.31 -6.19
CA TRP A 50 1.05 5.88 -4.89
C TRP A 50 2.24 6.64 -4.34
N SER A 51 2.42 7.87 -4.82
CA SER A 51 3.58 8.68 -4.49
C SER A 51 3.66 9.00 -2.99
N MET A 52 4.86 8.86 -2.42
CA MET A 52 5.09 9.20 -1.00
C MET A 52 4.88 10.70 -0.70
N LYS A 53 4.89 11.56 -1.73
CA LYS A 53 4.51 12.97 -1.54
C LYS A 53 3.03 13.13 -1.20
N LYS A 54 2.17 12.29 -1.77
CA LYS A 54 0.72 12.30 -1.50
C LYS A 54 0.36 11.46 -0.28
N TYR A 55 1.13 10.40 -0.02
CA TYR A 55 0.97 9.50 1.12
C TYR A 55 2.30 9.39 1.87
N PRO A 56 2.65 10.41 2.67
CA PRO A 56 3.92 10.45 3.41
C PRO A 56 4.00 9.43 4.55
#